data_AF-A0A927ZQ35-F1
#
_entry.id   AF-A0A927ZQ35-F1
#
_cell.length_a   1.000
_cell.length_b   1.000
_cell.length_c   1.000
_cell.angle_alpha   90.00
_cell.angle_beta   90.00
_cell.angle_gamma   90.00
#
_symmetry.space_group_name_H-M   'P 1'
#
loop_
_entity.id
_entity.type
_entity.pdbx_description
1 polymer ?
#
loop_
_entity_poly.entity_id
_entity_poly.type
_entity_poly.pdbx_seq_one_letter_code
_entity_poly.pdbx_strand_id
1 'polypeptide(L)'
;MYNQVRTDTRNSLARRAIKAVFNKDFYKEQEDMVSFYQQYLSNSGLSKTSQVFRFSWLKQSRRMITYKLTDTLLQTLPADWQKMARLYYAEDKPQVKISSALFISSSTLNNWDVRLLEMVVNYAILLRISKDDVFYLPRLINMVKALSDLSMLVKRLDQLGKTDIVSPAFIANINQRMVNYRAIINIMDNHRLNHDQGLLEMVVTAKCNSPMSTACEIADACDGIHPTVVGKYLKDFYREIDYLLV
;
A
#
# COMPACT_ATOMS: atom_id res chain seq x y z
N MET A 1 19.83 9.35 17.59
CA MET A 1 18.66 9.95 18.26
C MET A 1 17.58 10.43 17.26
N TYR A 2 17.88 11.31 16.29
CA TYR A 2 16.89 11.80 15.30
C TYR A 2 16.25 10.71 14.42
N ASN A 3 17.04 9.73 13.95
CA ASN A 3 16.52 8.61 13.15
C ASN A 3 15.63 7.66 13.95
N GLN A 4 15.87 7.51 15.25
CA GLN A 4 15.10 6.61 16.12
C GLN A 4 13.71 7.19 16.42
N VAL A 5 13.64 8.49 16.74
CA VAL A 5 12.35 9.21 16.92
C VAL A 5 11.49 9.18 15.66
N ARG A 6 12.11 9.28 14.47
CA ARG A 6 11.41 9.22 13.18
C ARG A 6 10.85 7.83 12.88
N THR A 7 11.57 6.77 13.24
CA THR A 7 11.12 5.38 13.13
C THR A 7 9.97 5.10 14.11
N ASP A 8 10.08 5.54 15.36
CA ASP A 8 9.05 5.35 16.39
C ASP A 8 7.74 6.07 16.02
N THR A 9 7.85 7.28 15.44
CA THR A 9 6.70 8.04 14.96
C THR A 9 5.99 7.33 13.80
N ARG A 10 6.75 6.77 12.85
CA ARG A 10 6.20 6.04 11.69
C ARG A 10 5.54 4.74 12.12
N ASN A 11 6.16 3.99 13.02
CA ASN A 11 5.58 2.77 13.57
C ASN A 11 4.30 3.07 14.35
N SER A 12 4.27 4.15 15.14
CA SER A 12 3.04 4.61 15.81
C SER A 12 1.91 4.94 14.82
N LEU A 13 2.23 5.57 13.68
CA LEU A 13 1.22 5.84 12.65
C LEU A 13 0.74 4.56 11.96
N ALA A 14 1.64 3.62 11.68
CA ALA A 14 1.28 2.33 11.09
C ALA A 14 0.40 1.50 12.02
N ARG A 15 0.74 1.39 13.30
CA ARG A 15 -0.09 0.71 14.31
C ARG A 15 -1.49 1.33 14.36
N ARG A 16 -1.60 2.66 14.37
CA ARG A 16 -2.89 3.37 14.33
C ARG A 16 -3.68 3.08 13.07
N ALA A 17 -3.02 3.02 11.91
CA ALA A 17 -3.68 2.69 10.65
C ALA A 17 -4.24 1.27 10.64
N ILE A 18 -3.48 0.29 11.14
CA ILE A 18 -3.94 -1.10 11.24
C ILE A 18 -5.15 -1.19 12.21
N LYS A 19 -5.05 -0.59 13.40
CA LYS A 19 -6.16 -0.57 14.37
C LYS A 19 -7.42 0.08 13.80
N ALA A 20 -7.28 1.16 13.04
CA ALA A 20 -8.41 1.84 12.40
C ALA A 20 -9.16 0.96 11.40
N VAL A 21 -8.46 0.08 10.66
CA VAL A 21 -9.11 -0.86 9.72
C VAL A 21 -10.00 -1.86 10.46
N PHE A 22 -9.60 -2.31 11.64
CA PHE A 22 -10.40 -3.25 12.43
C PHE A 22 -11.53 -2.59 13.24
N ASN A 23 -11.49 -1.27 13.43
CA ASN A 23 -12.55 -0.52 14.08
C ASN A 23 -13.53 0.06 13.03
N LYS A 24 -14.61 -0.67 12.77
CA LYS A 24 -15.61 -0.32 11.75
C LYS A 24 -16.26 1.04 11.99
N ASP A 25 -16.58 1.36 13.24
CA ASP A 25 -17.23 2.63 13.60
C ASP A 25 -16.29 3.79 13.32
N PHE A 26 -15.04 3.69 13.77
CA PHE A 26 -14.02 4.69 13.48
C PHE A 26 -13.83 4.85 11.96
N TYR A 27 -13.72 3.75 11.21
CA TYR A 27 -13.55 3.81 9.76
C TYR A 27 -14.69 4.57 9.07
N LYS A 28 -15.94 4.29 9.47
CA LYS A 28 -17.14 4.97 8.95
C LYS A 28 -17.14 6.47 9.30
N GLU A 29 -16.79 6.83 10.53
CA GLU A 29 -16.66 8.25 10.92
C GLU A 29 -15.67 9.01 10.02
N GLN A 30 -14.57 8.36 9.62
CA GLN A 30 -13.60 9.00 8.72
C GLN A 30 -14.16 9.21 7.30
N GLU A 31 -14.99 8.29 6.80
CA GLU A 31 -15.70 8.43 5.52
C GLU A 31 -16.75 9.54 5.57
N ASP A 32 -17.54 9.58 6.64
CA ASP A 32 -18.57 10.60 6.86
C ASP A 32 -17.93 11.99 6.92
N MET A 33 -16.76 12.13 7.56
CA MET A 33 -16.00 13.39 7.59
C MET A 33 -15.52 13.83 6.20
N VAL A 34 -15.04 12.90 5.35
CA VAL A 34 -14.66 13.25 3.96
C VAL A 34 -15.87 13.70 3.16
N SER A 35 -17.00 13.01 3.32
CA SER A 35 -18.27 13.35 2.67
C SER A 35 -18.81 14.71 3.12
N PHE A 36 -18.69 15.04 4.41
CA PHE A 36 -19.01 16.35 4.95
C PHE A 36 -18.22 17.47 4.27
N TYR A 37 -16.89 17.31 4.14
CA TYR A 37 -16.06 18.31 3.45
C TYR A 37 -16.47 18.50 1.99
N GLN A 38 -16.80 17.41 1.28
CA GLN A 38 -17.28 17.46 -0.10
C GLN A 38 -18.60 18.22 -0.22
N GLN A 39 -19.59 17.91 0.63
CA GLN A 39 -20.89 18.59 0.64
C GLN A 39 -20.74 20.07 1.01
N TYR A 40 -19.94 20.39 2.03
CA TYR A 40 -19.70 21.78 2.44
C TYR A 40 -19.12 22.60 1.29
N LEU A 41 -18.16 22.03 0.54
CA LEU A 41 -17.60 22.70 -0.63
C LEU A 41 -18.67 22.94 -1.71
N SER A 42 -19.47 21.92 -2.04
CA SER A 42 -20.52 22.03 -3.06
C SER A 42 -21.54 23.13 -2.71
N ASN A 43 -21.84 23.31 -1.42
CA ASN A 43 -22.82 24.30 -0.97
C ASN A 43 -22.24 25.71 -0.82
N SER A 44 -20.98 25.83 -0.37
CA SER A 44 -20.39 27.13 -0.02
C SER A 44 -19.56 27.76 -1.15
N GLY A 45 -19.12 26.94 -2.11
CA GLY A 45 -18.17 27.33 -3.14
C GLY A 45 -16.73 27.44 -2.61
N LEU A 46 -15.75 27.14 -3.48
CA LEU A 46 -14.32 27.10 -3.14
C LEU A 46 -13.80 28.45 -2.64
N SER A 47 -14.27 29.57 -3.20
CA SER A 47 -13.83 30.94 -2.88
C SER A 47 -14.14 31.39 -1.46
N LYS A 48 -15.13 30.78 -0.80
CA LYS A 48 -15.52 31.10 0.58
C LYS A 48 -14.84 30.22 1.63
N THR A 49 -14.03 29.25 1.22
CA THR A 49 -13.36 28.32 2.15
C THR A 49 -12.03 28.88 2.64
N SER A 50 -11.81 28.83 3.96
CA SER A 50 -10.55 29.24 4.60
C SER A 50 -9.41 28.26 4.30
N GLN A 51 -8.16 28.71 4.43
CA GLN A 51 -6.98 27.85 4.28
C GLN A 51 -6.97 26.71 5.31
N VAL A 52 -7.42 26.98 6.55
CA VAL A 52 -7.56 25.98 7.63
C VAL A 52 -8.53 24.86 7.23
N PHE A 53 -9.66 25.21 6.62
CA PHE A 53 -10.63 24.23 6.12
C PHE A 53 -9.99 23.33 5.06
N ARG A 54 -9.32 23.92 4.07
CA ARG A 54 -8.68 23.16 2.97
C ARG A 54 -7.58 22.23 3.49
N PHE A 55 -6.76 22.69 4.42
CA PHE A 55 -5.75 21.85 5.07
C PHE A 55 -6.37 20.71 5.87
N SER A 56 -7.46 20.99 6.60
CA SER A 56 -8.18 19.97 7.38
C SER A 56 -8.78 18.89 6.49
N TRP A 57 -9.38 19.29 5.36
CA TRP A 57 -9.90 18.35 4.38
C TRP A 57 -8.80 17.52 3.72
N LEU A 58 -7.69 18.15 3.31
CA LEU A 58 -6.55 17.41 2.75
C LEU A 58 -6.01 16.37 3.74
N LYS A 59 -5.83 16.76 5.01
CA LYS A 59 -5.39 15.87 6.08
C LYS A 59 -6.37 14.70 6.29
N GLN A 60 -7.67 14.99 6.28
CA GLN A 60 -8.70 13.96 6.46
C GLN A 60 -8.74 12.99 5.28
N SER A 61 -8.73 13.50 4.05
CA SER A 61 -8.68 12.68 2.84
C SER A 61 -7.40 11.82 2.80
N ARG A 62 -6.26 12.37 3.22
CA ARG A 62 -5.00 11.62 3.33
C ARG A 62 -5.11 10.46 4.32
N ARG A 63 -5.74 10.67 5.49
CA ARG A 63 -6.01 9.60 6.47
C ARG A 63 -6.88 8.51 5.87
N MET A 64 -7.95 8.89 5.19
CA MET A 64 -8.86 7.94 4.55
C MET A 64 -8.14 7.07 3.52
N ILE A 65 -7.30 7.69 2.68
CA ILE A 65 -6.45 6.96 1.73
C ILE A 65 -5.53 5.99 2.47
N THR A 66 -4.86 6.42 3.55
CA THR A 66 -4.00 5.54 4.34
C THR A 66 -4.76 4.34 4.91
N TYR A 67 -6.00 4.51 5.38
CA TYR A 67 -6.79 3.39 5.89
C TYR A 67 -7.24 2.44 4.77
N LYS A 68 -7.69 2.96 3.62
CA LYS A 68 -8.01 2.15 2.43
C LYS A 68 -6.84 1.31 1.93
N LEU A 69 -5.65 1.91 1.87
CA LEU A 69 -4.43 1.20 1.48
C LEU A 69 -4.00 0.19 2.55
N THR A 70 -4.15 0.52 3.83
CA THR A 70 -3.84 -0.43 4.91
C THR A 70 -4.76 -1.64 4.86
N ASP A 71 -6.06 -1.45 4.64
CA ASP A 71 -7.01 -2.56 4.45
C ASP A 71 -6.64 -3.42 3.24
N THR A 72 -6.37 -2.80 2.09
CA THR A 72 -5.89 -3.51 0.89
C THR A 72 -4.64 -4.35 1.19
N LEU A 73 -3.66 -3.78 1.91
CA LEU A 73 -2.46 -4.49 2.32
C LEU A 73 -2.82 -5.72 3.15
N LEU A 74 -3.64 -5.55 4.20
CA LEU A 74 -4.04 -6.63 5.09
C LEU A 74 -4.78 -7.75 4.35
N GLN A 75 -5.73 -7.42 3.48
CA GLN A 75 -6.51 -8.44 2.74
C GLN A 75 -5.68 -9.23 1.74
N THR A 76 -4.53 -8.71 1.32
CA THR A 76 -3.62 -9.39 0.39
C THR A 76 -2.47 -10.13 1.09
N LEU A 77 -2.39 -10.12 2.42
CA LEU A 77 -1.40 -10.91 3.15
C LEU A 77 -1.78 -12.39 3.22
N PRO A 78 -0.82 -13.30 3.49
CA PRO A 78 -1.13 -14.69 3.82
C PRO A 78 -2.09 -14.82 5.02
N ALA A 79 -2.87 -15.90 5.06
CA ALA A 79 -3.88 -16.12 6.10
C ALA A 79 -3.31 -16.02 7.54
N ASP A 80 -2.11 -16.55 7.78
CA ASP A 80 -1.47 -16.47 9.10
C ASP A 80 -1.08 -15.04 9.50
N TRP A 81 -0.66 -14.23 8.53
CA TRP A 81 -0.36 -12.81 8.75
C TRP A 81 -1.63 -12.00 9.01
N GLN A 82 -2.72 -12.32 8.31
CA GLN A 82 -4.03 -11.72 8.57
C GLN A 82 -4.53 -12.07 9.98
N LYS A 83 -4.42 -13.35 10.36
CA LYS A 83 -4.76 -13.84 11.70
C LYS A 83 -3.89 -13.18 12.78
N MET A 84 -2.58 -13.07 12.54
CA MET A 84 -1.66 -12.33 13.41
C MET A 84 -2.12 -10.89 13.60
N ALA A 85 -2.37 -10.17 12.50
CA ALA A 85 -2.78 -8.77 12.55
C ALA A 85 -4.09 -8.59 13.34
N ARG A 86 -5.07 -9.46 13.13
CA ARG A 86 -6.33 -9.44 13.89
C ARG A 86 -6.10 -9.65 15.38
N LEU A 87 -5.40 -10.71 15.76
CA LEU A 87 -5.14 -11.02 17.17
C LEU A 87 -4.36 -9.92 17.88
N TYR A 88 -3.38 -9.32 17.18
CA TYR A 88 -2.49 -8.30 17.73
C TYR A 88 -3.17 -6.94 17.83
N TYR A 89 -3.88 -6.51 16.78
CA TYR A 89 -4.35 -5.13 16.63
C TYR A 89 -5.84 -4.93 16.88
N ALA A 90 -6.68 -5.93 16.62
CA ALA A 90 -8.12 -5.86 16.86
C ALA A 90 -8.49 -6.39 18.25
N GLU A 91 -7.84 -7.48 18.68
CA GLU A 91 -8.20 -8.19 19.90
C GLU A 91 -7.21 -7.94 21.06
N ASP A 92 -6.15 -7.17 20.83
CA ASP A 92 -5.08 -6.81 21.77
C ASP A 92 -4.58 -8.04 22.59
N LYS A 93 -4.41 -9.19 21.92
CA LYS A 93 -3.97 -10.42 22.58
C LYS A 93 -2.49 -10.34 22.99
N PRO A 94 -2.11 -10.92 24.15
CA PRO A 94 -0.71 -11.04 24.53
C PRO A 94 0.09 -11.89 23.54
N GLN A 95 1.36 -11.53 23.32
CA GLN A 95 2.27 -12.19 22.37
C GLN A 95 2.30 -13.72 22.54
N VAL A 96 2.35 -14.22 23.77
CA VAL A 96 2.37 -15.68 24.06
C VAL A 96 1.13 -16.40 23.51
N LYS A 97 -0.06 -15.78 23.60
CA LYS A 97 -1.29 -16.37 23.06
C LYS A 97 -1.30 -16.37 21.54
N ILE A 98 -0.74 -15.34 20.92
CA ILE A 98 -0.63 -15.24 19.46
C ILE A 98 0.36 -16.29 18.93
N SER A 99 1.55 -16.38 19.52
CA SER A 99 2.57 -17.38 19.19
C SER A 99 2.00 -18.79 19.27
N SER A 100 1.26 -19.11 20.34
CA SER A 100 0.59 -20.40 20.50
C SER A 100 -0.49 -20.63 19.44
N ALA A 101 -1.32 -19.63 19.12
CA ALA A 101 -2.41 -19.75 18.14
C ALA A 101 -1.94 -19.87 16.68
N LEU A 102 -0.69 -19.48 16.40
CA LEU A 102 -0.06 -19.53 15.07
C LEU A 102 1.02 -20.60 14.97
N PHE A 103 1.31 -21.32 16.06
CA PHE A 103 2.40 -22.31 16.13
C PHE A 103 3.77 -21.76 15.70
N ILE A 104 4.07 -20.51 16.06
CA ILE A 104 5.35 -19.86 15.76
C ILE A 104 6.05 -19.39 17.03
N SER A 105 7.37 -19.19 16.94
CA SER A 105 8.15 -18.63 18.03
C SER A 105 7.84 -17.14 18.25
N SER A 106 8.07 -16.66 19.47
CA SER A 106 7.92 -15.22 19.78
C SER A 106 8.85 -14.33 18.97
N SER A 107 10.04 -14.80 18.58
CA SER A 107 10.96 -14.05 17.72
C SER A 107 10.43 -13.98 16.28
N THR A 108 9.89 -15.08 15.75
CA THR A 108 9.21 -15.09 14.44
C THR A 108 8.05 -14.10 14.43
N LEU A 109 7.22 -14.12 15.48
CA LEU A 109 6.09 -13.20 15.62
C LEU A 109 6.55 -11.73 15.66
N ASN A 110 7.61 -11.42 16.42
CA ASN A 110 8.17 -10.07 16.47
C ASN A 110 8.69 -9.60 15.10
N ASN A 111 9.37 -10.49 14.36
CA ASN A 111 9.84 -10.18 13.01
C ASN A 111 8.68 -9.92 12.04
N TRP A 112 7.58 -10.68 12.16
CA TRP A 112 6.38 -10.44 11.37
C TRP A 112 5.72 -9.11 11.70
N ASP A 113 5.63 -8.73 12.99
CA ASP A 113 5.09 -7.42 13.40
C ASP A 113 5.91 -6.27 12.82
N VAL A 114 7.24 -6.32 12.97
CA VAL A 114 8.15 -5.28 12.43
C VAL A 114 7.97 -5.16 10.91
N ARG A 115 7.99 -6.28 10.20
CA ARG A 115 7.84 -6.27 8.73
C ARG A 115 6.46 -5.79 8.30
N LEU A 116 5.38 -6.15 9.01
CA LEU A 116 4.04 -5.63 8.73
C LEU A 116 4.00 -4.10 8.89
N LEU A 117 4.59 -3.56 9.95
CA LEU A 117 4.66 -2.12 10.15
C LEU A 117 5.44 -1.43 9.04
N GLU A 118 6.57 -1.98 8.62
CA GLU A 118 7.35 -1.46 7.49
C GLU A 118 6.54 -1.46 6.19
N MET A 119 5.79 -2.53 5.92
CA MET A 119 4.91 -2.63 4.75
C MET A 119 3.83 -1.53 4.80
N VAL A 120 3.16 -1.32 5.94
CA VAL A 120 2.16 -0.26 6.10
C VAL A 120 2.78 1.13 5.94
N VAL A 121 3.97 1.36 6.51
CA VAL A 121 4.70 2.63 6.36
C VAL A 121 4.99 2.91 4.90
N ASN A 122 5.59 1.95 4.18
CA ASN A 122 5.97 2.17 2.78
C ASN A 122 4.73 2.31 1.88
N TYR A 123 3.81 1.35 1.96
CA TYR A 123 2.65 1.28 1.08
C TYR A 123 1.62 2.37 1.39
N ALA A 124 1.10 2.44 2.62
CA ALA A 124 -0.04 3.30 2.93
C ALA A 124 0.35 4.73 3.36
N ILE A 125 1.45 4.87 4.11
CA ILE A 125 1.88 6.16 4.68
C ILE A 125 2.78 6.95 3.73
N LEU A 126 3.71 6.28 3.05
CA LEU A 126 4.65 6.92 2.12
C LEU A 126 4.19 6.84 0.65
N LEU A 127 3.08 6.15 0.36
CA LEU A 127 2.55 5.95 -0.99
C LEU A 127 3.61 5.40 -1.95
N ARG A 128 4.30 4.35 -1.50
CA ARG A 128 5.39 3.74 -2.24
C ARG A 128 5.15 2.24 -2.41
N ILE A 129 5.26 1.79 -3.65
CA ILE A 129 5.31 0.38 -4.03
C ILE A 129 6.75 -0.11 -3.88
N SER A 130 6.95 -1.22 -3.18
CA SER A 130 8.21 -1.95 -3.15
C SER A 130 8.29 -2.97 -4.30
N LYS A 131 9.49 -3.54 -4.52
CA LYS A 131 9.69 -4.63 -5.48
C LYS A 131 8.78 -5.83 -5.24
N ASP A 132 8.47 -6.13 -3.98
CA ASP A 132 7.61 -7.26 -3.64
C ASP A 132 6.13 -6.93 -3.81
N ASP A 133 5.76 -5.65 -3.68
CA ASP A 133 4.37 -5.19 -3.83
C ASP A 133 3.87 -5.28 -5.28
N VAL A 134 4.77 -5.29 -6.27
CA VAL A 134 4.38 -5.31 -7.69
C VAL A 134 3.57 -6.55 -8.01
N PHE A 135 3.90 -7.71 -7.45
CA PHE A 135 3.17 -8.95 -7.71
C PHE A 135 1.77 -8.96 -7.09
N TYR A 136 1.44 -8.00 -6.23
CA TYR A 136 0.08 -7.82 -5.70
C TYR A 136 -0.69 -6.81 -6.56
N LEU A 137 -1.32 -7.29 -7.64
CA LEU A 137 -2.09 -6.43 -8.53
C LEU A 137 -3.15 -5.55 -7.80
N PRO A 138 -3.90 -6.04 -6.80
CA PRO A 138 -4.81 -5.19 -6.02
C PRO A 138 -4.09 -4.03 -5.31
N ARG A 139 -2.84 -4.24 -4.87
CA ARG A 139 -2.05 -3.18 -4.23
C ARG A 139 -1.65 -2.11 -5.23
N LEU A 140 -1.21 -2.49 -6.43
CA LEU A 140 -0.86 -1.54 -7.49
C LEU A 140 -2.06 -0.71 -7.92
N ILE A 141 -3.19 -1.36 -8.21
CA ILE A 141 -4.42 -0.68 -8.66
C ILE A 141 -4.90 0.32 -7.61
N ASN A 142 -4.99 -0.10 -6.34
CA ASN A 142 -5.44 0.78 -5.27
C ASN A 142 -4.46 1.93 -4.98
N MET A 143 -3.15 1.71 -5.16
CA MET A 143 -2.16 2.79 -5.09
C MET A 143 -2.35 3.83 -6.19
N VAL A 144 -2.54 3.40 -7.45
CA VAL A 144 -2.79 4.31 -8.58
C VAL A 144 -4.08 5.11 -8.34
N LYS A 145 -5.14 4.46 -7.86
CA LYS A 145 -6.39 5.12 -7.50
C LYS A 145 -6.20 6.16 -6.39
N ALA A 146 -5.51 5.79 -5.32
CA ALA A 146 -5.19 6.69 -4.20
C ALA A 146 -4.38 7.93 -4.64
N LEU A 147 -3.38 7.75 -5.50
CA LEU A 147 -2.59 8.85 -6.05
C LEU A 147 -3.44 9.76 -6.95
N SER A 148 -4.32 9.17 -7.76
CA SER A 148 -5.27 9.92 -8.59
C SER A 148 -6.24 10.75 -7.74
N ASP A 149 -6.86 10.15 -6.72
CA ASP A 149 -7.79 10.82 -5.81
C ASP A 149 -7.13 11.98 -5.08
N LEU A 150 -5.89 11.79 -4.61
CA LEU A 150 -5.11 12.83 -3.96
C LEU A 150 -4.73 13.96 -4.93
N SER A 151 -4.30 13.63 -6.15
CA SER A 151 -3.97 14.62 -7.19
C SER A 151 -5.20 15.45 -7.58
N MET A 152 -6.36 14.81 -7.76
CA MET A 152 -7.62 15.49 -8.05
C MET A 152 -8.06 16.41 -6.90
N LEU A 153 -7.94 15.96 -5.66
CA LEU A 153 -8.25 16.79 -4.49
C LEU A 153 -7.34 18.02 -4.43
N VAL A 154 -6.03 17.84 -4.58
CA VAL A 154 -5.08 18.96 -4.54
C VAL A 154 -5.38 19.96 -5.65
N LYS A 155 -5.60 19.50 -6.89
CA LYS A 155 -6.02 20.36 -8.01
C LYS A 155 -7.29 21.13 -7.69
N ARG A 156 -8.29 20.47 -7.09
CA ARG A 156 -9.55 21.12 -6.68
C ARG A 156 -9.33 22.19 -5.61
N LEU A 157 -8.45 21.94 -4.64
CA LEU A 157 -8.15 22.90 -3.57
C LEU A 157 -7.31 24.09 -4.07
N ASP A 158 -6.50 23.86 -5.11
CA ASP A 158 -5.56 24.82 -5.69
C ASP A 158 -6.15 25.65 -6.85
N GLN A 159 -7.37 25.34 -7.32
CA GLN A 159 -8.08 26.08 -8.39
C GLN A 159 -8.27 27.59 -8.15
N LEU A 160 -7.93 28.10 -6.96
CA LEU A 160 -7.93 29.53 -6.65
C LEU A 160 -6.56 30.21 -6.81
N GLY A 161 -5.51 29.47 -7.22
CA GLY A 161 -4.17 30.01 -7.51
C GLY A 161 -3.52 30.79 -6.35
N LYS A 162 -4.00 30.57 -5.12
CA LYS A 162 -3.74 31.42 -3.95
C LYS A 162 -3.31 30.63 -2.73
N THR A 163 -3.18 29.32 -2.82
CA THR A 163 -2.96 28.51 -1.63
C THR A 163 -1.81 27.54 -1.83
N ASP A 164 -0.66 27.90 -1.26
CA ASP A 164 0.54 27.07 -1.10
C ASP A 164 0.32 25.91 -0.11
N ILE A 165 -0.85 25.26 -0.11
CA ILE A 165 -1.19 24.16 0.82
C ILE A 165 -0.27 22.97 0.58
N VAL A 166 0.12 22.77 -0.68
CA VAL A 166 0.93 21.65 -1.12
C VAL A 166 2.00 22.17 -2.07
N SER A 167 3.24 21.75 -1.87
CA SER A 167 4.33 22.18 -2.73
C SER A 167 4.20 21.62 -4.15
N PRO A 168 4.61 22.37 -5.19
CA PRO A 168 4.63 21.87 -6.57
C PRO A 168 5.44 20.58 -6.73
N ALA A 169 6.56 20.47 -6.00
CA ALA A 169 7.42 19.28 -6.00
C ALA A 169 6.67 18.02 -5.51
N PHE A 170 5.80 18.16 -4.49
CA PHE A 170 4.99 17.04 -4.01
C PHE A 170 3.96 16.59 -5.04
N ILE A 171 3.30 17.54 -5.72
CA ILE A 171 2.34 17.23 -6.79
C ILE A 171 3.03 16.54 -7.96
N ALA A 172 4.19 17.05 -8.38
CA ALA A 172 5.01 16.43 -9.42
C ALA A 172 5.39 14.99 -9.04
N ASN A 173 5.79 14.75 -7.78
CA ASN A 173 6.14 13.41 -7.30
C ASN A 173 4.94 12.44 -7.32
N ILE A 174 3.75 12.87 -6.87
CA ILE A 174 2.52 12.06 -6.93
C ILE A 174 2.20 11.68 -8.38
N ASN A 175 2.22 12.66 -9.29
CA ASN A 175 1.88 12.42 -10.68
C ASN A 175 2.89 11.50 -11.35
N GLN A 176 4.20 11.68 -11.09
CA GLN A 176 5.24 10.80 -11.61
C GLN A 176 5.06 9.36 -11.12
N ARG A 177 4.85 9.15 -9.81
CA ARG A 177 4.60 7.82 -9.26
C ARG A 177 3.35 7.17 -9.86
N MET A 178 2.29 7.93 -10.06
CA MET A 178 1.07 7.43 -10.68
C MET A 178 1.33 6.94 -12.11
N VAL A 179 2.10 7.69 -12.91
CA VAL A 179 2.51 7.28 -14.26
C VAL A 179 3.37 6.01 -14.19
N ASN A 180 4.37 5.98 -13.31
CA ASN A 180 5.25 4.83 -13.17
C ASN A 180 4.49 3.57 -12.78
N TYR A 181 3.59 3.65 -11.80
CA TYR A 181 2.83 2.49 -11.33
C TYR A 181 1.80 2.00 -12.36
N ARG A 182 1.25 2.89 -13.19
CA ARG A 182 0.46 2.48 -14.36
C ARG A 182 1.32 1.73 -15.39
N ALA A 183 2.55 2.18 -15.63
CA ALA A 183 3.47 1.48 -16.52
C ALA A 183 3.82 0.07 -15.99
N ILE A 184 4.04 -0.08 -14.68
CA ILE A 184 4.26 -1.39 -14.04
C ILE A 184 3.04 -2.30 -14.25
N ILE A 185 1.82 -1.79 -14.04
CA ILE A 185 0.59 -2.57 -14.29
C ILE A 185 0.54 -3.05 -15.74
N ASN A 186 0.83 -2.19 -16.71
CA ASN A 186 0.82 -2.57 -18.12
C ASN A 186 1.89 -3.63 -18.44
N ILE A 187 3.10 -3.49 -17.90
CA ILE A 187 4.17 -4.50 -18.05
C ILE A 187 3.70 -5.83 -17.48
N MET A 188 3.11 -5.84 -16.28
CA MET A 188 2.59 -7.06 -15.67
C MET A 188 1.46 -7.70 -16.47
N ASP A 189 0.50 -6.91 -16.96
CA ASP A 189 -0.60 -7.43 -17.76
C ASP A 189 -0.08 -8.02 -19.08
N ASN A 190 0.94 -7.43 -19.69
CA ASN A 190 1.60 -8.01 -20.86
C ASN A 190 2.22 -9.39 -20.55
N HIS A 191 2.94 -9.53 -19.44
CA HIS A 191 3.50 -10.83 -19.01
C HIS A 191 2.39 -11.87 -18.77
N ARG A 192 1.27 -11.47 -18.16
CA ARG A 192 0.13 -12.37 -17.88
C ARG A 192 -0.62 -12.79 -19.13
N LEU A 193 -0.81 -11.89 -20.09
CA LEU A 193 -1.47 -12.18 -21.37
C LEU A 193 -0.62 -13.11 -22.25
N ASN A 194 0.70 -13.05 -22.11
CA ASN A 194 1.65 -13.84 -22.89
C ASN A 194 2.25 -15.00 -22.10
N HIS A 195 1.60 -15.47 -21.04
CA HIS A 195 2.14 -16.47 -20.11
C HIS A 195 2.63 -17.77 -20.76
N ASP A 196 2.08 -18.17 -21.91
CA ASP A 196 2.50 -19.37 -22.64
C ASP A 196 3.67 -19.15 -23.62
N GLN A 197 4.14 -17.92 -23.77
CA GLN A 197 5.13 -17.55 -24.80
C GLN A 197 6.59 -17.68 -24.32
N GLY A 198 6.83 -17.82 -23.02
CA GLY A 198 8.17 -17.93 -22.47
C GLY A 198 8.24 -18.17 -20.97
N LEU A 199 9.40 -18.67 -20.51
CA LEU A 199 9.63 -18.98 -19.10
C LEU A 199 9.59 -17.74 -18.19
N LEU A 200 9.93 -16.55 -18.73
CA LEU A 200 9.84 -15.31 -17.96
C LEU A 200 8.37 -14.99 -17.64
N GLU A 201 7.53 -15.03 -18.67
CA GLU A 201 6.10 -14.75 -18.60
C GLU A 201 5.39 -15.75 -17.69
N MET A 202 5.74 -17.04 -17.79
CA MET A 202 5.27 -18.10 -16.88
C MET A 202 5.63 -17.80 -15.42
N VAL A 203 6.91 -17.50 -15.14
CA VAL A 203 7.40 -17.25 -13.77
C VAL A 203 6.75 -16.00 -13.18
N VAL A 204 6.64 -14.91 -13.95
CA VAL A 204 5.99 -13.67 -13.51
C VAL A 204 4.51 -13.92 -13.23
N THR A 205 3.82 -14.67 -14.10
CA THR A 205 2.40 -15.01 -13.92
C THR A 205 2.17 -15.87 -12.70
N ALA A 206 2.97 -16.92 -12.50
CA ALA A 206 2.93 -17.76 -11.31
C ALA A 206 3.18 -16.94 -10.04
N LYS A 207 4.15 -16.02 -10.08
CA LYS A 207 4.44 -15.12 -8.95
C LYS A 207 3.30 -14.15 -8.68
N CYS A 208 2.58 -13.66 -9.68
CA CYS A 208 1.39 -12.83 -9.49
C CYS A 208 0.23 -13.60 -8.83
N ASN A 209 0.09 -14.89 -9.18
CA ASN A 209 -0.94 -15.76 -8.60
C ASN A 209 -0.62 -16.09 -7.14
N SER A 210 0.67 -16.25 -6.81
CA SER A 210 1.13 -16.52 -5.43
C SER A 210 2.31 -15.61 -5.02
N PRO A 211 2.07 -14.33 -4.67
CA PRO A 211 3.14 -13.36 -4.44
C PRO A 211 4.08 -13.67 -3.28
N MET A 212 3.63 -14.36 -2.23
CA MET A 212 4.50 -14.81 -1.14
C MET A 212 5.21 -16.14 -1.40
N SER A 213 4.90 -16.83 -2.50
CA SER A 213 5.46 -18.16 -2.74
C SER A 213 6.97 -18.14 -2.93
N THR A 214 7.61 -19.17 -2.42
CA THR A 214 9.05 -19.39 -2.53
C THR A 214 9.44 -19.72 -3.97
N ALA A 215 10.73 -19.60 -4.30
CA ALA A 215 11.21 -19.98 -5.63
C ALA A 215 10.92 -21.46 -5.96
N CYS A 216 10.86 -22.35 -4.96
CA CYS A 216 10.50 -23.76 -5.15
C CYS A 216 9.03 -23.92 -5.52
N GLU A 217 8.13 -23.27 -4.77
CA GLU A 217 6.69 -23.34 -5.05
C GLU A 217 6.34 -22.74 -6.43
N ILE A 218 7.06 -21.68 -6.84
CA ILE A 218 6.90 -21.11 -8.19
C ILE A 218 7.47 -22.04 -9.26
N ALA A 219 8.60 -22.70 -8.99
CA ALA A 219 9.18 -23.70 -9.89
C ALA A 219 8.22 -24.87 -10.16
N ASP A 220 7.60 -25.38 -9.09
CA ASP A 220 6.60 -26.45 -9.19
C ASP A 220 5.38 -26.01 -10.01
N ALA A 221 4.97 -24.74 -9.89
CA ALA A 221 3.88 -24.16 -10.68
C ALA A 221 4.23 -23.88 -12.15
N CYS A 222 5.52 -23.90 -12.51
CA CYS A 222 6.01 -23.66 -13.86
C CYS A 222 6.59 -24.96 -14.47
N ASP A 223 5.82 -26.05 -14.44
CA ASP A 223 6.19 -27.36 -15.00
C ASP A 223 7.50 -27.96 -14.46
N GLY A 224 7.82 -27.68 -13.19
CA GLY A 224 8.97 -28.27 -12.51
C GLY A 224 10.32 -27.73 -12.96
N ILE A 225 10.39 -26.48 -13.43
CA ILE A 225 11.69 -25.82 -13.69
C ILE A 225 12.53 -25.74 -12.41
N HIS A 226 13.86 -25.65 -12.55
CA HIS A 226 14.73 -25.57 -11.38
C HIS A 226 14.55 -24.22 -10.63
N PRO A 227 14.51 -24.16 -9.28
CA PRO A 227 14.31 -22.93 -8.51
C PRO A 227 15.32 -21.81 -8.81
N THR A 228 16.56 -22.16 -9.15
CA THR A 228 17.58 -21.17 -9.59
C THR A 228 17.17 -20.43 -10.86
N VAL A 229 16.45 -21.10 -11.77
CA VAL A 229 15.95 -20.51 -13.02
C VAL A 229 14.85 -19.49 -12.71
N VAL A 230 13.94 -19.81 -11.78
CA VAL A 230 12.95 -18.85 -11.24
C VAL A 230 13.65 -17.60 -10.71
N GLY A 231 14.68 -17.78 -9.88
CA GLY A 231 15.45 -16.67 -9.32
C GLY A 231 16.14 -15.80 -10.38
N LYS A 232 16.55 -16.37 -11.51
CA LYS A 232 17.10 -15.62 -12.66
C LYS A 232 16.01 -14.78 -13.32
N TYR A 233 14.88 -15.38 -13.69
CA TYR A 233 13.81 -14.67 -14.39
C TYR A 233 13.17 -13.57 -13.54
N LEU A 234 12.99 -13.79 -12.23
CA LEU A 234 12.54 -12.72 -11.32
C LEU A 234 13.54 -11.56 -11.27
N LYS A 235 14.86 -11.82 -11.30
CA LYS A 235 15.87 -10.75 -11.38
C LYS A 235 15.79 -9.99 -12.70
N ASP A 236 15.56 -10.69 -13.81
CA ASP A 236 15.41 -10.05 -15.12
C ASP A 236 14.16 -9.16 -15.16
N PHE A 237 13.03 -9.65 -14.64
CA PHE A 237 11.83 -8.83 -14.44
C PHE A 237 12.10 -7.62 -13.54
N TYR A 238 12.79 -7.79 -12.41
CA TYR A 238 13.11 -6.66 -11.53
C TYR A 238 13.97 -5.60 -12.22
N ARG A 239 14.86 -5.98 -13.14
CA ARG A 239 15.65 -5.02 -13.94
C ARG A 239 14.76 -4.24 -14.91
N GLU A 240 13.75 -4.88 -15.48
CA GLU A 240 12.77 -4.25 -16.36
C GLU A 240 12.01 -3.13 -15.64
N ILE A 241 11.65 -3.31 -14.37
CA ILE A 241 10.80 -2.36 -13.64
C ILE A 241 11.55 -1.45 -12.65
N ASP A 242 12.86 -1.63 -12.43
CA ASP A 242 13.60 -0.95 -11.35
C ASP A 242 13.52 0.57 -11.44
N TYR A 243 13.65 1.11 -12.65
CA TYR A 243 13.59 2.56 -12.90
C TYR A 243 12.21 3.18 -12.65
N LEU A 244 11.16 2.35 -12.57
CA LEU A 244 9.78 2.78 -12.28
C LEU A 244 9.46 2.82 -10.78
N LEU A 245 10.29 2.19 -9.93
CA LEU A 245 10.08 2.09 -8.48
C LEU A 245 10.67 3.25 -7.65
N VAL A 246 11.14 4.29 -8.35
CA VAL A 246 11.72 5.52 -7.78
C VAL A 246 10.63 6.44 -7.20
#